data_AF-A0A1I3ZNL4-F1
#
_entry.id   AF-A0A1I3ZNL4-F1
#
_cell.length_a   1.000
_cell.length_b   1.000
_cell.length_c   1.000
_cell.angle_alpha   90.00
_cell.angle_beta   90.00
_cell.angle_gamma   90.00
#
_symmetry.space_group_name_H-M   'P 1'
#
loop_
_entity.id
_entity.type
_entity.pdbx_description
1 polymer ?
#
loop_
_entity_poly.entity_id
_entity_poly.type
_entity_poly.pdbx_seq_one_letter_code
_entity_poly.pdbx_strand_id
1 'polypeptide(L)'
;MKLDKVVPWGRNLLEYQRMFMLNDDDFQQSILGCSDGPASFNLEARLKGINVTSVDPLYQFNAEQIHQRIEQVAPDVIRQVREHQNQFIWQTFSDPDTLYQQRMTAMQLFLADYALPTSSPFYINAELPHLPFEDKQFDLALCSHFCFYIANILTLSFISKPCLSCAALRGKSECIR
;
A
#
# COMPACT_ATOMS: atom_id res chain seq x y z
N MET A 1 -3.29 -3.91 -16.78
CA MET A 1 -2.10 -3.10 -16.44
C MET A 1 -0.88 -3.65 -17.18
N LYS A 2 0.22 -2.89 -17.36
CA LYS A 2 1.51 -3.44 -17.81
C LYS A 2 2.56 -3.25 -16.72
N LEU A 3 3.29 -4.32 -16.37
CA LEU A 3 4.23 -4.32 -15.23
C LEU A 3 5.41 -3.35 -15.41
N ASP A 4 5.86 -3.16 -16.65
CA ASP A 4 6.95 -2.24 -17.03
C ASP A 4 6.64 -0.75 -16.76
N LYS A 5 5.37 -0.42 -16.48
CA LYS A 5 4.93 0.93 -16.10
C LYS A 5 4.72 1.10 -14.59
N VAL A 6 4.83 0.03 -13.81
CA VAL A 6 4.66 0.07 -12.36
C VAL A 6 6.00 0.40 -11.70
N VAL A 7 5.99 1.24 -10.68
CA VAL A 7 7.13 1.48 -9.79
C VAL A 7 6.78 0.86 -8.43
N PRO A 8 7.13 -0.42 -8.20
CA PRO A 8 6.74 -1.10 -6.98
C PRO A 8 7.54 -0.53 -5.80
N TRP A 9 6.86 -0.02 -4.77
CA TRP A 9 7.52 0.61 -3.61
C TRP A 9 6.74 0.37 -2.31
N GLY A 10 6.80 -0.88 -1.83
CA GLY A 10 6.01 -1.36 -0.70
C GLY A 10 6.41 -0.75 0.65
N ARG A 11 5.46 -0.68 1.59
CA ARG A 11 5.70 -0.24 2.98
C ARG A 11 5.38 -1.35 3.98
N ASN A 12 6.02 -1.28 5.14
CA ASN A 12 5.72 -2.19 6.26
C ASN A 12 4.53 -1.70 7.10
N LEU A 13 4.14 -2.50 8.09
CA LEU A 13 3.05 -2.18 9.01
C LEU A 13 3.28 -0.90 9.81
N LEU A 14 4.49 -0.68 10.33
CA LEU A 14 4.81 0.51 11.12
C LEU A 14 4.63 1.80 10.31
N GLU A 15 4.98 1.77 9.04
CA GLU A 15 4.74 2.88 8.13
C GLU A 15 3.25 3.10 7.85
N TYR A 16 2.47 2.03 7.68
CA TYR A 16 1.01 2.14 7.56
C TYR A 16 0.38 2.75 8.81
N GLN A 17 0.80 2.31 10.01
CA GLN A 17 0.36 2.88 11.28
C GLN A 17 0.61 4.38 11.34
N ARG A 18 1.81 4.82 10.95
CA ARG A 18 2.17 6.25 10.95
C ARG A 18 1.41 7.03 9.88
N MET A 19 1.32 6.48 8.67
CA MET A 19 0.70 7.14 7.52
C MET A 19 -0.79 7.38 7.74
N PHE A 20 -1.49 6.39 8.31
CA PHE A 20 -2.94 6.43 8.54
C PHE A 20 -3.34 6.76 9.98
N MET A 21 -2.37 6.94 10.87
CA MET A 21 -2.58 7.10 12.33
C MET A 21 -3.42 5.96 12.93
N LEU A 22 -3.11 4.72 12.53
CA LEU A 22 -3.79 3.53 13.04
C LEU A 22 -3.43 3.30 14.51
N ASN A 23 -4.41 2.88 15.28
CA ASN A 23 -4.28 2.50 16.68
C ASN A 23 -4.81 1.07 16.91
N ASP A 24 -4.75 0.61 18.16
CA ASP A 24 -5.13 -0.76 18.51
C ASP A 24 -6.62 -1.06 18.25
N ASP A 25 -7.51 -0.07 18.32
CA ASP A 25 -8.94 -0.22 18.02
C ASP A 25 -9.16 -0.42 16.51
N ASP A 26 -8.34 0.22 15.66
CA ASP A 26 -8.37 0.01 14.20
C ASP A 26 -7.93 -1.42 13.84
N PHE A 27 -7.10 -2.05 14.67
CA PHE A 27 -6.65 -3.43 14.45
C PHE A 27 -7.63 -4.50 14.91
N GLN A 28 -8.71 -4.11 15.62
CA GLN A 28 -9.83 -5.01 15.89
C GLN A 28 -10.82 -5.10 14.72
N GLN A 29 -10.68 -4.22 13.72
CA GLN A 29 -11.55 -4.12 12.56
C GLN A 29 -11.05 -4.99 11.40
N SER A 30 -11.96 -5.28 10.46
CA SER A 30 -11.61 -5.84 9.16
C SER A 30 -11.10 -4.74 8.22
N ILE A 31 -9.91 -4.94 7.64
CA ILE A 31 -9.21 -3.92 6.84
C ILE A 31 -9.06 -4.35 5.39
N LEU A 32 -9.44 -3.45 4.48
CA LEU A 32 -9.13 -3.53 3.06
C LEU A 32 -7.99 -2.55 2.72
N GLY A 33 -6.85 -3.08 2.31
CA GLY A 33 -5.74 -2.29 1.77
C GLY A 33 -5.86 -2.13 0.26
N CYS A 34 -6.13 -0.92 -0.20
CA CYS A 34 -6.28 -0.55 -1.60
C CYS A 34 -4.98 0.02 -2.18
N SER A 35 -4.61 -0.46 -3.37
CA SER A 35 -3.39 -0.05 -4.07
C SER A 35 -2.14 -0.29 -3.21
N ASP A 36 -2.08 -1.44 -2.55
CA ASP A 36 -1.01 -1.78 -1.60
C ASP A 36 0.32 -2.13 -2.27
N GLY A 37 0.31 -2.50 -3.56
CA GLY A 37 1.50 -2.96 -4.26
C GLY A 37 2.23 -4.07 -3.48
N PRO A 38 3.57 -4.09 -3.50
CA PRO A 38 4.36 -5.12 -2.82
C PRO A 38 4.64 -4.76 -1.34
N ALA A 39 3.62 -4.34 -0.59
CA ALA A 39 3.76 -3.97 0.82
C ALA A 39 3.77 -5.20 1.74
N SER A 40 4.66 -5.22 2.74
CA SER A 40 4.64 -6.25 3.81
C SER A 40 3.58 -5.99 4.87
N PHE A 41 2.91 -4.82 4.85
CA PHE A 41 1.80 -4.48 5.74
C PHE A 41 0.81 -5.64 5.92
N ASN A 42 0.33 -6.23 4.81
CA ASN A 42 -0.64 -7.31 4.84
C ASN A 42 -0.13 -8.52 5.65
N LEU A 43 1.06 -9.02 5.31
CA LEU A 43 1.71 -10.11 6.03
C LEU A 43 1.90 -9.78 7.51
N GLU A 44 2.52 -8.64 7.81
CA GLU A 44 2.84 -8.23 9.18
C GLU A 44 1.58 -8.06 10.03
N ALA A 45 0.51 -7.54 9.45
CA ALA A 45 -0.78 -7.38 10.11
C ALA A 45 -1.43 -8.74 10.39
N ARG A 46 -1.45 -9.65 9.41
CA ARG A 46 -1.98 -11.01 9.60
C ARG A 46 -1.19 -11.81 10.64
N LEU A 47 0.13 -11.66 10.69
CA LEU A 47 0.96 -12.27 11.75
C LEU A 47 0.62 -11.77 13.15
N LYS A 48 0.01 -10.58 13.28
CA LYS A 48 -0.51 -10.02 14.53
C LYS A 48 -1.98 -10.37 14.79
N GLY A 49 -2.60 -11.20 13.94
CA GLY A 49 -4.01 -11.59 14.06
C GLY A 49 -5.01 -10.58 13.50
N ILE A 50 -4.54 -9.57 12.76
CA ILE A 50 -5.40 -8.55 12.16
C ILE A 50 -6.01 -9.11 10.87
N ASN A 51 -7.31 -8.90 10.67
CA ASN A 51 -8.01 -9.32 9.47
C ASN A 51 -7.77 -8.32 8.32
N VAL A 52 -6.79 -8.61 7.46
CA VAL A 52 -6.40 -7.74 6.34
C VAL A 52 -6.49 -8.48 5.01
N THR A 53 -7.11 -7.82 4.03
CA THR A 53 -7.05 -8.19 2.61
C THR A 53 -6.49 -7.02 1.82
N SER A 54 -5.57 -7.28 0.89
CA SER A 54 -5.00 -6.27 0.00
C SER A 54 -5.55 -6.45 -1.42
N VAL A 55 -5.84 -5.32 -2.08
CA VAL A 55 -6.18 -5.25 -3.51
C VAL A 55 -5.18 -4.39 -4.25
N ASP A 56 -4.65 -4.94 -5.33
CA ASP A 56 -3.81 -4.20 -6.27
C ASP A 56 -3.82 -4.91 -7.64
N PRO A 57 -3.93 -4.19 -8.77
CA PRO A 57 -3.79 -4.80 -10.08
C PRO A 57 -2.41 -5.44 -10.31
N LEU A 58 -1.39 -5.12 -9.49
CA LEU A 58 -0.10 -5.81 -9.44
C LEU A 58 -0.24 -7.31 -9.21
N TYR A 59 -1.26 -7.74 -8.47
CA TYR A 59 -1.46 -9.15 -8.11
C TYR A 59 -1.95 -10.01 -9.28
N GLN A 60 -2.06 -9.46 -10.49
CA GLN A 60 -2.18 -10.26 -11.71
C GLN A 60 -0.86 -10.95 -12.12
N PHE A 61 0.27 -10.47 -11.59
CA PHE A 61 1.62 -10.99 -11.87
C PHE A 61 2.08 -11.90 -10.73
N ASN A 62 2.90 -12.91 -11.05
CA ASN A 62 3.43 -13.79 -10.02
C ASN A 62 4.61 -13.13 -9.25
N ALA A 63 5.00 -13.72 -8.11
CA ALA A 63 6.06 -13.19 -7.26
C ALA A 63 7.39 -13.01 -8.01
N GLU A 64 7.78 -13.93 -8.91
CA GLU A 64 9.02 -13.83 -9.67
C GLU A 64 9.02 -12.62 -10.63
N GLN A 65 7.91 -12.38 -11.32
CA GLN A 65 7.74 -11.23 -12.20
C GLN A 65 7.82 -9.91 -11.41
N ILE A 66 7.15 -9.85 -10.25
CA ILE A 66 7.19 -8.68 -9.38
C ILE A 66 8.60 -8.46 -8.84
N HIS A 67 9.31 -9.52 -8.42
CA HIS A 67 10.69 -9.46 -7.96
C HIS A 67 11.62 -8.89 -9.02
N GLN A 68 11.59 -9.42 -10.24
CA GLN A 68 12.40 -8.91 -11.36
C GLN A 68 12.13 -7.43 -11.62
N ARG A 69 10.86 -6.99 -11.51
CA ARG A 69 10.50 -5.58 -11.66
C ARG A 69 11.07 -4.70 -10.54
N ILE A 70 11.05 -5.18 -9.30
CA ILE A 70 11.64 -4.48 -8.16
C ILE A 70 13.15 -4.31 -8.38
N GLU A 71 13.87 -5.37 -8.73
CA GLU A 71 15.32 -5.32 -8.97
C GLU A 71 15.70 -4.34 -10.07
N GLN A 72 14.88 -4.24 -11.12
CA GLN A 72 15.08 -3.29 -12.21
C GLN A 72 14.89 -1.82 -11.80
N VAL A 73 13.91 -1.53 -10.94
CA VAL A 73 13.45 -0.15 -10.70
C VAL A 73 14.04 0.44 -9.41
N ALA A 74 14.25 -0.39 -8.38
CA ALA A 74 14.65 0.07 -7.06
C ALA A 74 15.96 0.91 -7.06
N PRO A 75 17.02 0.55 -7.81
CA PRO A 75 18.24 1.36 -7.88
C PRO A 75 18.01 2.77 -8.45
N ASP A 76 17.16 2.89 -9.47
CA ASP A 76 16.84 4.18 -10.10
C ASP A 76 15.97 5.05 -9.19
N VAL A 77 15.01 4.46 -8.49
CA VAL A 77 14.18 5.16 -7.49
C VAL A 77 15.05 5.74 -6.40
N ILE A 78 15.94 4.94 -5.81
CA ILE A 78 16.75 5.44 -4.71
C ILE A 78 17.81 6.45 -5.16
N ARG A 79 18.36 6.32 -6.39
CA ARG A 79 19.21 7.36 -6.97
C ARG A 79 18.48 8.70 -7.01
N GLN A 80 17.25 8.72 -7.50
CA GLN A 80 16.44 9.95 -7.57
C GLN A 80 16.14 10.52 -6.18
N VAL A 81 15.85 9.67 -5.19
CA VAL A 81 15.65 10.13 -3.80
C VAL A 81 16.92 10.76 -3.24
N ARG A 82 18.11 10.20 -3.50
CA ARG A 82 19.40 10.78 -3.08
C ARG A 82 19.66 12.13 -3.75
N GLU A 83 19.39 12.24 -5.05
CA GLU A 83 19.54 13.49 -5.82
C GLU A 83 18.63 14.61 -5.29
N HIS A 84 17.43 14.26 -4.83
CA HIS A 84 16.42 15.21 -4.34
C HIS A 84 16.23 15.16 -2.82
N GLN A 85 17.21 14.67 -2.07
CA GLN A 85 17.07 14.40 -0.63
C GLN A 85 16.66 15.63 0.21
N ASN A 86 16.99 16.84 -0.26
CA ASN A 86 16.62 18.10 0.36
C ASN A 86 15.11 18.43 0.26
N GLN A 87 14.36 17.69 -0.56
CA GLN A 87 12.92 17.82 -0.73
C GLN A 87 12.12 16.94 0.23
N PHE A 88 12.78 16.00 0.93
CA PHE A 88 12.15 15.05 1.84
C PHE A 88 12.28 15.48 3.31
N ILE A 89 11.34 14.99 4.13
CA ILE A 89 11.37 15.14 5.59
C ILE A 89 11.92 13.84 6.20
N TRP A 90 13.15 13.90 6.72
CA TRP A 90 13.87 12.77 7.31
C TRP A 90 13.56 12.54 8.80
N GLN A 91 12.26 12.55 9.16
CA GLN A 91 11.82 12.27 10.55
C GLN A 91 11.70 10.78 10.82
N THR A 92 11.23 10.02 9.82
CA THR A 92 11.00 8.58 9.91
C THR A 92 12.25 7.76 9.56
N PHE A 93 13.00 8.24 8.58
CA PHE A 93 14.23 7.63 8.09
C PHE A 93 15.37 8.61 8.30
N SER A 94 16.55 8.12 8.71
CA SER A 94 17.73 8.95 8.92
C SER A 94 18.31 9.49 7.61
N ASP A 95 18.18 8.71 6.53
CA ASP A 95 18.82 8.96 5.24
C ASP A 95 18.18 8.07 4.14
N PRO A 96 18.46 8.36 2.85
CA PRO A 96 17.98 7.55 1.73
C PRO A 96 18.37 6.07 1.83
N ASP A 97 19.56 5.73 2.32
CA ASP A 97 20.02 4.34 2.35
C ASP A 97 19.20 3.53 3.36
N THR A 98 18.88 4.12 4.51
CA THR A 98 17.99 3.53 5.52
C THR A 98 16.57 3.35 4.96
N LEU A 99 16.04 4.33 4.22
CA LEU A 99 14.78 4.17 3.50
C LEU A 99 14.84 3.01 2.51
N TYR A 100 15.92 2.91 1.73
CA TYR A 100 16.10 1.83 0.75
C TYR A 100 16.10 0.46 1.40
N GLN A 101 16.88 0.27 2.46
CA GLN A 101 16.94 -1.00 3.19
C GLN A 101 15.55 -1.39 3.70
N GLN A 102 14.83 -0.45 4.33
CA GLN A 102 13.49 -0.72 4.84
C GLN A 102 12.50 -1.11 3.72
N ARG A 103 12.54 -0.40 2.58
CA ARG A 103 11.70 -0.67 1.41
C ARG A 103 11.99 -2.05 0.82
N MET A 104 13.26 -2.39 0.67
CA MET A 104 13.66 -3.70 0.15
C MET A 104 13.26 -4.83 1.10
N THR A 105 13.45 -4.66 2.41
CA THR A 105 13.00 -5.64 3.41
C THR A 105 11.48 -5.86 3.34
N ALA A 106 10.70 -4.77 3.29
CA ALA A 106 9.24 -4.88 3.18
C ALA A 106 8.82 -5.63 1.90
N MET A 107 9.40 -5.27 0.76
CA MET A 107 9.07 -5.93 -0.51
C MET A 107 9.53 -7.39 -0.56
N GLN A 108 10.66 -7.74 0.05
CA GLN A 108 11.12 -9.13 0.17
C GLN A 108 10.19 -9.98 1.05
N LEU A 109 9.73 -9.43 2.18
CA LEU A 109 8.76 -10.08 3.04
C LEU A 109 7.43 -10.31 2.31
N PHE A 110 6.95 -9.29 1.58
CA PHE A 110 5.79 -9.42 0.71
C PHE A 110 5.98 -10.56 -0.30
N LEU A 111 7.09 -10.58 -1.04
CA LEU A 111 7.33 -11.59 -2.09
C LEU A 111 7.35 -13.02 -1.53
N ALA A 112 7.98 -13.21 -0.36
CA ALA A 112 8.07 -14.51 0.29
C ALA A 112 6.69 -15.05 0.67
N ASP A 113 5.81 -14.20 1.21
CA ASP A 113 4.46 -14.57 1.59
C ASP A 113 3.50 -14.65 0.40
N TYR A 114 3.59 -13.73 -0.56
CA TYR A 114 2.77 -13.70 -1.77
C TYR A 114 2.98 -14.93 -2.65
N ALA A 115 4.17 -15.54 -2.62
CA ALA A 115 4.46 -16.78 -3.32
C ALA A 115 3.75 -18.01 -2.72
N LEU A 116 3.22 -17.92 -1.50
CA LEU A 116 2.57 -19.04 -0.82
C LEU A 116 1.13 -19.22 -1.31
N PRO A 117 0.72 -20.44 -1.72
CA PRO A 117 -0.67 -20.71 -2.09
C PRO A 117 -1.68 -20.39 -0.97
N THR A 118 -1.27 -20.55 0.29
CA THR A 118 -2.07 -20.23 1.48
C THR A 118 -2.35 -18.74 1.65
N SER A 119 -1.54 -17.88 1.03
CA SER A 119 -1.67 -16.43 1.15
C SER A 119 -2.51 -15.81 0.02
N SER A 120 -2.79 -16.57 -1.04
CA SER A 120 -3.60 -16.12 -2.20
C SER A 120 -4.94 -15.44 -1.83
N PRO A 121 -5.73 -15.93 -0.85
CA PRO A 121 -6.99 -15.26 -0.47
C PRO A 121 -6.83 -13.84 0.09
N PHE A 122 -5.63 -13.45 0.53
CA PHE A 122 -5.37 -12.13 1.12
C PHE A 122 -4.81 -11.10 0.12
N TYR A 123 -4.54 -11.51 -1.13
CA TYR A 123 -4.02 -10.66 -2.19
C TYR A 123 -4.90 -10.79 -3.44
N ILE A 124 -5.77 -9.80 -3.65
CA ILE A 124 -6.81 -9.85 -4.67
C ILE A 124 -6.46 -8.92 -5.83
N ASN A 125 -6.35 -9.46 -7.04
CA ASN A 125 -6.20 -8.67 -8.26
C ASN A 125 -7.48 -7.88 -8.56
N ALA A 126 -7.55 -6.65 -8.06
CA ALA A 126 -8.65 -5.72 -8.27
C ALA A 126 -8.14 -4.28 -8.15
N GLU A 127 -8.92 -3.32 -8.66
CA GLU A 127 -8.58 -1.90 -8.63
C GLU A 127 -9.82 -1.03 -8.40
N LEU A 128 -9.65 0.12 -7.76
CA LEU A 128 -10.74 1.09 -7.61
C LEU A 128 -11.13 1.67 -8.99
N PRO A 129 -12.42 1.97 -9.24
CA PRO A 129 -13.55 1.89 -8.29
C PRO A 129 -14.28 0.54 -8.26
N HIS A 130 -13.78 -0.50 -8.93
CA HIS A 130 -14.48 -1.78 -9.11
C HIS A 130 -13.85 -2.89 -8.26
N LEU A 131 -14.48 -3.19 -7.11
CA LEU A 131 -14.01 -4.21 -6.17
C LEU A 131 -14.92 -5.43 -6.16
N PRO A 132 -14.38 -6.66 -6.04
CA PRO A 132 -15.15 -7.91 -6.05
C PRO A 132 -15.66 -8.27 -4.63
N PHE A 133 -16.17 -7.29 -3.90
CA PHE A 133 -16.61 -7.43 -2.51
C PHE A 133 -18.06 -6.99 -2.35
N GLU A 134 -18.73 -7.51 -1.33
CA GLU A 134 -20.05 -7.05 -0.95
C GLU A 134 -19.98 -5.66 -0.30
N ASP A 135 -21.09 -4.92 -0.41
CA ASP A 135 -21.22 -3.63 0.27
C ASP A 135 -21.01 -3.81 1.79
N LYS A 136 -20.14 -2.97 2.37
CA LYS A 136 -19.80 -2.97 3.81
C LYS A 136 -19.18 -4.27 4.32
N GLN A 137 -18.51 -5.04 3.45
CA GLN A 137 -17.76 -6.23 3.87
C GLN A 137 -16.57 -5.92 4.79
N PHE A 138 -16.01 -4.71 4.71
CA PHE A 138 -14.88 -4.26 5.52
C PHE A 138 -15.26 -3.04 6.36
N ASP A 139 -14.73 -2.96 7.57
CA ASP A 139 -14.95 -1.84 8.49
C ASP A 139 -14.07 -0.62 8.13
N LEU A 140 -12.86 -0.89 7.64
CA LEU A 140 -11.85 0.11 7.32
C LEU A 140 -11.22 -0.14 5.94
N ALA A 141 -11.12 0.90 5.11
CA ALA A 141 -10.38 0.87 3.85
C ALA A 141 -9.20 1.85 3.90
N LEU A 142 -8.00 1.38 3.57
CA LEU A 142 -6.76 2.14 3.52
C LEU A 142 -6.29 2.24 2.08
N CYS A 143 -5.91 3.43 1.59
CA CYS A 143 -5.39 3.58 0.23
C CYS A 143 -3.98 4.18 0.27
N SER A 144 -2.97 3.36 0.04
CA SER A 144 -1.56 3.69 0.33
C SER A 144 -0.84 4.43 -0.81
N HIS A 145 -1.32 4.27 -2.04
CA HIS A 145 -0.77 4.93 -3.23
C HIS A 145 -1.83 5.85 -3.83
N PHE A 146 -2.13 6.93 -3.10
CA PHE A 146 -3.00 8.01 -3.59
C PHE A 146 -2.22 8.90 -4.56
N CYS A 147 -1.91 8.39 -5.75
CA CYS A 147 -1.52 9.24 -6.86
C CYS A 147 -2.74 10.08 -7.25
N PHE A 148 -2.55 11.40 -7.32
CA PHE A 148 -3.45 12.53 -7.61
C PHE A 148 -4.58 12.36 -8.67
N TYR A 149 -4.75 11.20 -9.31
CA TYR A 149 -5.68 10.98 -10.41
C TYR A 149 -7.16 10.80 -10.00
N ILE A 150 -7.44 10.37 -8.76
CA ILE A 150 -8.82 10.05 -8.33
C ILE A 150 -9.53 11.22 -7.62
N ALA A 151 -8.85 12.34 -7.34
CA ALA A 151 -9.51 13.53 -6.78
C ALA A 151 -10.59 14.13 -7.72
N ASN A 152 -10.58 13.80 -9.02
CA ASN A 152 -11.60 14.21 -10.00
C ASN A 152 -12.68 13.16 -10.31
N ILE A 153 -12.48 11.88 -9.96
CA ILE A 153 -13.45 10.80 -10.26
C ILE A 153 -14.45 10.62 -9.10
N LEU A 154 -14.05 10.94 -7.87
CA LEU A 154 -14.93 10.85 -6.69
C LEU A 154 -15.86 12.07 -6.50
N THR A 155 -15.81 13.06 -7.39
CA THR A 155 -16.58 14.30 -7.21
C THR A 155 -17.97 14.29 -7.84
N LEU A 156 -18.45 13.25 -8.55
CA LEU A 156 -19.73 13.39 -9.26
C LEU A 156 -20.78 12.27 -9.22
N SER A 157 -20.60 11.11 -8.56
CA SER A 157 -21.77 10.19 -8.44
C SER A 157 -21.80 9.10 -7.35
N PHE A 158 -21.00 9.17 -6.28
CA PHE A 158 -21.09 8.15 -5.19
C PHE A 158 -21.10 8.70 -3.75
N ILE A 159 -21.64 9.91 -3.56
CA ILE A 159 -21.96 10.42 -2.21
C ILE A 159 -23.38 10.99 -2.21
N SER A 160 -24.39 10.12 -2.22
CA SER A 160 -25.76 10.51 -1.93
C SER A 160 -25.97 10.65 -0.42
N LYS A 161 -25.43 11.76 0.13
CA LYS A 161 -25.82 12.39 1.41
C LYS A 161 -25.50 11.61 2.72
N PRO A 162 -25.36 12.36 3.83
CA PRO A 162 -24.21 12.29 4.72
C PRO A 162 -24.45 11.33 5.88
N CYS A 163 -23.53 10.40 6.09
CA CYS A 163 -23.33 9.82 7.41
C CYS A 163 -21.84 9.67 7.66
N LEU A 164 -21.36 10.41 8.66
CA LEU A 164 -20.07 10.21 9.28
C LEU A 164 -20.00 8.78 9.85
N SER A 165 -19.36 7.85 9.13
CA SER A 165 -18.64 6.71 9.70
C SER A 165 -17.98 5.92 8.55
N CYS A 166 -16.70 5.58 8.69
CA CYS A 166 -15.92 4.70 7.79
C CYS A 166 -15.24 5.30 6.54
N ALA A 167 -14.83 6.57 6.58
CA ALA A 167 -13.81 7.07 5.65
C ALA A 167 -12.66 7.75 6.43
N ALA A 168 -11.63 6.99 6.80
CA ALA A 168 -10.37 7.60 7.18
C ALA A 168 -9.51 7.83 5.93
N LEU A 169 -9.87 8.86 5.15
CA LEU A 169 -8.88 9.63 4.38
C LEU A 169 -7.97 10.36 5.37
N ARG A 170 -7.09 9.61 6.02
CA ARG A 170 -6.02 10.12 6.88
C ARG A 170 -4.69 9.81 6.20
N GLY A 171 -4.48 10.33 5.00
CA GLY A 171 -3.15 10.34 4.39
C GLY A 171 -2.55 11.72 4.60
N LYS A 172 -1.60 11.87 5.52
CA LYS A 172 -0.55 12.87 5.30
C LYS A 172 0.35 12.24 4.25
N SER A 173 0.20 12.63 2.99
CA SER A 173 1.31 12.50 2.05
C SER A 173 2.52 13.10 2.77
N GLU A 174 3.63 12.36 2.82
CA GLU A 174 4.93 12.99 3.03
C GLU A 174 5.09 13.95 1.84
N CYS A 175 4.55 15.15 2.03
CA CYS A 175 4.65 16.25 1.10
C CYS A 175 6.15 16.49 0.94
N ILE A 176 6.65 16.10 -0.23
CA ILE A 176 7.57 16.94 -0.99
C ILE A 176 7.09 18.38 -0.74
N ARG A 177 7.99 19.20 -0.17
CA ARG A 177 7.68 20.56 0.35
C ARG A 177 6.66 21.33 -0.47
#